data_AF-A0A931WG32-F1
#
_entry.id   AF-A0A931WG32-F1
#
_cell.length_a   1.000
_cell.length_b   1.000
_cell.length_c   1.000
_cell.angle_alpha   90.00
_cell.angle_beta   90.00
_cell.angle_gamma   90.00
#
_symmetry.space_group_name_H-M   'P 1'
#
loop_
_entity.id
_entity.type
_entity.pdbx_description
1 polymer ?
#
loop_
_entity_poly.entity_id
_entity_poly.type
_entity_poly.pdbx_seq_one_letter_code
_entity_poly.pdbx_strand_id
1 'polypeptide(L)'
;MLKRKEKKSPRPKNGLSKKTVGELLKKHPKTLGVFDHHGVHFCAGCFITLFSPLKKAAAYHAVENFDVFLQDVRRALRGRVAGPNHH
;
A
#
# COMPACT_ATOMS: atom_id res chain seq x y z
N MET A 1 -31.08 -9.33 -18.72
CA MET A 1 -30.30 -8.09 -18.44
C MET A 1 -29.76 -8.14 -17.00
N LEU A 2 -28.44 -8.26 -16.83
CA LEU A 2 -27.80 -8.32 -15.51
C LEU A 2 -27.76 -6.94 -14.85
N LYS A 3 -28.61 -6.70 -13.85
CA LYS A 3 -28.49 -5.53 -12.96
C LYS A 3 -27.25 -5.72 -12.07
N ARG A 4 -26.12 -5.13 -12.48
CA ARG A 4 -24.92 -5.02 -11.63
C ARG A 4 -25.28 -4.18 -10.41
N LYS A 5 -25.36 -4.82 -9.24
CA LYS A 5 -25.49 -4.11 -7.96
C LYS A 5 -24.19 -3.36 -7.69
N GLU A 6 -24.21 -2.05 -7.86
CA GLU A 6 -23.17 -1.15 -7.35
C GLU A 6 -23.10 -1.28 -5.83
N LYS A 7 -22.10 -2.00 -5.34
CA LYS A 7 -21.80 -2.06 -3.91
C LYS A 7 -21.08 -0.77 -3.51
N LYS A 8 -21.84 0.27 -3.18
CA LYS A 8 -21.36 1.39 -2.35
C LYS A 8 -20.94 0.81 -0.99
N SER A 9 -19.65 0.86 -0.66
CA SER A 9 -19.18 0.51 0.68
C SER A 9 -18.60 1.75 1.37
N PRO A 10 -19.11 2.13 2.56
CA PRO A 10 -18.65 3.31 3.28
C PRO A 10 -17.26 3.08 3.90
N ARG A 11 -16.45 4.16 3.98
CA ARG A 11 -15.08 4.18 4.51
C ARG A 11 -14.97 3.65 5.95
N PRO A 12 -13.77 3.17 6.35
CA PRO A 12 -13.22 3.62 7.63
C PRO A 12 -11.72 4.02 7.56
N LYS A 13 -11.36 5.04 8.34
CA LYS A 13 -10.00 5.64 8.46
C LYS A 13 -8.91 4.67 8.99
N ASN A 14 -9.29 3.44 9.38
CA ASN A 14 -8.42 2.38 9.90
C ASN A 14 -8.30 1.14 8.98
N GLY A 15 -8.91 1.14 7.79
CA GLY A 15 -8.91 -0.03 6.89
C GLY A 15 -7.62 -0.28 6.12
N LEU A 16 -6.68 0.68 6.10
CA LEU A 16 -5.51 0.61 5.23
C LEU A 16 -4.50 -0.45 5.67
N SER A 17 -4.26 -0.61 6.97
CA SER A 17 -3.31 -1.59 7.51
C SER A 17 -3.74 -3.05 7.28
N LYS A 18 -5.03 -3.29 7.03
CA LYS A 18 -5.60 -4.61 6.71
C LYS A 18 -5.52 -4.95 5.22
N LYS A 19 -5.36 -3.96 4.34
CA LYS A 19 -5.17 -4.19 2.91
C LYS A 19 -3.82 -4.84 2.67
N THR A 20 -3.77 -5.71 1.68
CA THR A 20 -2.51 -6.33 1.28
C THR A 20 -1.70 -5.38 0.40
N VAL A 21 -0.39 -5.60 0.34
CA VAL A 21 0.51 -4.85 -0.56
C VAL A 21 0.04 -4.97 -2.00
N GLY A 22 -0.28 -6.19 -2.45
CA GLY A 22 -0.73 -6.48 -3.81
C GLY A 22 -2.06 -5.82 -4.16
N GLU A 23 -3.02 -5.78 -3.22
CA GLU A 23 -4.28 -5.06 -3.43
C GLU A 23 -4.07 -3.55 -3.64
N LEU A 24 -3.11 -2.97 -2.92
CA LEU A 24 -2.79 -1.55 -3.03
C LEU A 24 -2.07 -1.25 -4.34
N LEU A 25 -1.07 -2.03 -4.72
CA LEU A 25 -0.37 -1.88 -6.00
C LEU A 25 -1.31 -2.00 -7.19
N LYS A 26 -2.18 -3.01 -7.19
CA LYS A 26 -3.14 -3.24 -8.28
C LYS A 26 -4.10 -2.07 -8.47
N LYS A 27 -4.52 -1.40 -7.39
CA LYS A 27 -5.47 -0.28 -7.43
C LYS A 27 -4.79 1.08 -7.56
N HIS A 28 -3.55 1.19 -7.08
CA HIS A 28 -2.81 2.43 -6.94
C HIS A 28 -1.33 2.18 -7.23
N PRO A 29 -0.94 1.98 -8.50
CA PRO A 29 0.45 1.63 -8.85
C PRO A 29 1.47 2.66 -8.34
N LYS A 30 1.07 3.92 -8.18
CA LYS A 30 1.87 5.00 -7.56
C LYS A 30 2.33 4.74 -6.12
N THR A 31 1.72 3.80 -5.39
CA THR A 31 2.22 3.43 -4.04
C THR A 31 3.51 2.64 -4.11
N LEU A 32 3.90 2.12 -5.28
CA LEU A 32 5.17 1.43 -5.49
C LEU A 32 6.36 2.29 -5.04
N GLY A 33 6.39 3.57 -5.40
CA GLY A 33 7.48 4.47 -5.00
C GLY A 33 7.56 4.70 -3.48
N VAL A 34 6.44 4.65 -2.77
CA VAL A 34 6.45 4.70 -1.29
C VAL A 34 6.99 3.40 -0.71
N PHE A 35 6.60 2.25 -1.26
CA PHE A 35 7.12 0.97 -0.80
C PHE A 35 8.63 0.87 -1.01
N ASP A 36 9.10 1.27 -2.18
CA ASP A 36 10.53 1.31 -2.51
C ASP A 36 11.31 2.26 -1.58
N HIS A 37 10.78 3.47 -1.33
CA HIS A 37 11.39 4.44 -0.41
C HIS A 37 11.54 3.90 1.03
N HIS A 38 10.59 3.08 1.48
CA HIS A 38 10.61 2.46 2.80
C HIS A 38 11.26 1.07 2.81
N GLY A 39 11.97 0.67 1.75
CA GLY A 39 12.70 -0.60 1.67
C GLY A 39 11.82 -1.84 1.49
N VAL A 40 10.52 -1.67 1.20
CA VAL A 40 9.58 -2.78 0.96
C VAL A 40 9.66 -3.17 -0.51
N HIS A 41 10.68 -3.97 -0.84
CA HIS A 41 10.89 -4.48 -2.18
C HIS A 41 10.19 -5.84 -2.38
N PHE A 42 9.88 -6.19 -3.62
CA PHE A 42 9.32 -7.51 -3.94
C PHE A 42 9.67 -7.90 -5.36
N CYS A 43 10.13 -9.13 -5.54
CA CYS A 43 10.38 -9.74 -6.84
C CYS A 43 9.26 -10.72 -7.20
N ALA A 44 9.36 -11.36 -8.37
CA ALA A 44 8.38 -12.34 -8.84
C ALA A 44 8.12 -13.50 -7.85
N GLY A 45 9.06 -13.78 -6.93
CA GLY A 45 8.93 -14.79 -5.88
C GLY A 45 8.37 -14.28 -4.54
N CYS A 46 8.18 -12.97 -4.35
CA CYS A 46 7.76 -12.38 -3.07
C CYS A 46 6.24 -12.45 -2.85
N PHE A 47 5.64 -13.61 -3.15
CA PHE A 47 4.20 -13.83 -2.99
C PHE A 47 3.74 -13.54 -1.55
N ILE A 48 4.52 -13.94 -0.55
CA ILE A 48 4.21 -13.72 0.85
C ILE A 48 4.04 -12.23 1.15
N THR A 49 4.93 -11.36 0.66
CA THR A 49 4.84 -9.91 0.83
C THR A 49 3.61 -9.34 0.14
N LEU A 50 3.33 -9.75 -1.10
CA LEU A 50 2.20 -9.25 -1.89
C LEU A 50 0.83 -9.60 -1.26
N PHE A 51 0.70 -10.79 -0.68
CA PHE A 51 -0.53 -11.24 -0.02
C PHE A 51 -0.61 -10.86 1.46
N SER A 52 0.45 -10.26 2.01
CA SER A 52 0.47 -9.84 3.42
C SER A 52 -0.16 -8.47 3.64
N PRO A 53 -0.85 -8.26 4.78
CA PRO A 53 -1.23 -6.94 5.25
C PRO A 53 0.00 -6.04 5.37
N LEU A 54 -0.19 -4.72 5.19
CA LEU A 54 0.90 -3.72 5.26
C LEU A 54 1.77 -3.86 6.52
N LYS A 55 1.18 -4.12 7.68
CA LYS A 55 1.92 -4.27 8.94
C LYS A 55 2.88 -5.46 8.91
N LYS A 56 2.45 -6.59 8.34
CA LYS A 56 3.29 -7.79 8.21
C LYS A 56 4.37 -7.59 7.16
N ALA A 57 4.02 -6.99 6.02
CA ALA A 57 4.99 -6.67 4.98
C ALA A 57 6.09 -5.73 5.52
N ALA A 58 5.70 -4.68 6.25
CA ALA A 58 6.66 -3.77 6.89
C ALA A 58 7.58 -4.50 7.87
N ALA A 59 7.05 -5.46 8.65
CA ALA A 59 7.87 -6.26 9.57
C ALA A 59 8.85 -7.20 8.86
N TYR A 60 8.45 -7.85 7.75
CA TYR A 60 9.34 -8.71 6.97
C TYR A 60 10.51 -7.96 6.33
N HIS A 61 10.28 -6.68 6.03
CA HIS A 61 11.25 -5.79 5.40
C HIS A 61 11.92 -4.84 6.39
N ALA A 62 11.76 -5.09 7.69
CA ALA A 62 12.38 -4.30 8.77
C ALA A 62 12.20 -2.77 8.63
N VAL A 63 11.02 -2.33 8.21
CA VAL A 63 10.70 -0.90 8.11
C VAL A 63 10.85 -0.23 9.48
N GLU A 64 11.73 0.78 9.55
CA GLU A 64 12.13 1.44 10.80
C GLU A 64 10.96 2.07 11.56
N ASN A 65 10.05 2.73 10.84
CA ASN A 65 8.88 3.38 11.43
C ASN A 65 7.60 3.09 10.65
N PHE A 66 6.80 2.17 11.19
CA PHE A 66 5.55 1.74 10.56
C PHE A 66 4.50 2.87 10.44
N ASP A 67 4.45 3.81 11.38
CA ASP A 67 3.46 4.89 11.36
C ASP A 67 3.76 5.90 10.25
N VAL A 68 5.03 6.25 10.07
CA VAL A 68 5.50 7.12 8.96
C VAL A 68 5.22 6.44 7.62
N PHE A 69 5.58 5.15 7.49
CA PHE A 69 5.25 4.35 6.31
C PHE A 69 3.75 4.41 5.98
N LEU A 70 2.89 4.14 6.96
CA LEU A 70 1.44 4.15 6.76
C LEU A 70 0.91 5.54 6.38
N GLN A 71 1.50 6.60 6.94
CA GLN A 71 1.16 7.97 6.61
C GLN A 71 1.51 8.30 5.15
N ASP A 72 2.69 7.91 4.68
CA ASP A 72 3.11 8.14 3.30
C ASP A 72 2.29 7.34 2.30
N VAL A 73 1.94 6.09 2.61
CA VAL A 73 0.99 5.33 1.79
C VAL A 73 -0.35 6.08 1.70
N ARG A 74 -0.88 6.61 2.82
CA ARG A 74 -2.11 7.43 2.81
C ARG A 74 -1.97 8.72 1.98
N ARG A 75 -0.78 9.32 1.92
CA ARG A 75 -0.52 10.53 1.11
C ARG A 75 -0.51 10.17 -0.38
N ALA A 76 0.22 9.11 -0.74
CA ALA A 76 0.26 8.61 -2.12
C ALA A 76 -1.14 8.23 -2.63
N LEU A 77 -1.96 7.56 -1.82
CA LEU A 77 -3.36 7.25 -2.16
C LEU A 77 -4.19 8.51 -2.47
N ARG A 78 -3.95 9.61 -1.74
CA ARG A 78 -4.61 10.90 -1.95
C ARG A 78 -4.04 11.73 -3.10
N GLY A 79 -3.04 11.22 -3.83
CA GLY A 79 -2.40 11.95 -4.93
C GLY A 79 -1.42 13.03 -4.47
N ARG A 80 -1.12 13.09 -3.17
CA ARG A 80 -0.02 13.88 -2.64
C ARG A 80 1.22 12.99 -2.68
N VAL A 81 1.97 13.09 -3.76
CA VAL A 81 3.17 12.27 -3.98
C VAL A 81 4.19 12.67 -2.91
N ALA A 82 4.60 11.70 -2.07
CA ALA A 82 5.90 11.74 -1.43
C ALA A 82 6.85 11.13 -2.47
N GLY A 83 7.34 11.97 -3.38
CA GLY A 83 8.34 11.57 -4.37
C GLY A 83 9.72 11.98 -3.85
N PRO A 84 10.78 11.26 -4.24
CA PRO A 84 12.13 11.65 -3.87
C PRO A 84 12.44 13.03 -4.47
N ASN A 85 12.94 13.95 -3.64
CA ASN A 85 13.73 15.07 -4.15
C ASN A 85 14.96 14.44 -4.81
N HIS A 86 14.97 14.36 -6.15
CA HIS A 86 16.20 14.17 -6.89
C HIS A 86 16.97 15.49 -6.83
N HIS A 87 17.94 15.56 -5.91
CA HIS A 87 19.07 16.48 -5.98
C HIS A 87 20.28 15.70 -6.46
#